data_AF-A0A6S7GU32-F1
#
_entry.id   AF-A0A6S7GU32-F1
#
_cell.length_a   1.000
_cell.length_b   1.000
_cell.length_c   1.000
_cell.angle_alpha   90.00
_cell.angle_beta   90.00
_cell.angle_gamma   90.00
#
_symmetry.space_group_name_H-M   'P 1'
#
loop_
_entity.id
_entity.type
_entity.pdbx_description
1 polymer ?
#
loop_
_entity_poly.entity_id
_entity_poly.type
_entity_poly.pdbx_seq_one_letter_code
_entity_poly.pdbx_strand_id
1 'polypeptide(L)'
;MPWNESPKKWIALNYTDNSLNSVIEDGKFKGQLNKQAHIYLQTKTVHYLSRDLVISISINIMAANRISKNHLLRQNFATVNNIPMLFLSPNEFNYSSPYWTNKETYAVEDGLEGLNEKQAKLASYWNTPFNKICLGMKVNGATKWIVLNYTTNSLHSVIEDGTFKKTTVGKEAWKSLIDGSSLQENCNKEGFNIQMNYAVYAWRWYTNIRIGLLANNENHCSSCDSCIGFGTSVSECEDDVRNTTCGNMAVCDQLKNKNTAAFGYILVQ
;
A
#
# COMPACT_ATOMS: atom_id res chain seq x y z
N MET A 1 -6.94 -39.52 21.97
CA MET A 1 -7.53 -38.21 22.32
C MET A 1 -7.56 -37.35 21.07
N PRO A 2 -8.73 -37.07 20.46
CA PRO A 2 -8.85 -35.99 19.50
C PRO A 2 -9.21 -34.70 20.24
N TRP A 3 -8.44 -33.64 19.97
CA TRP A 3 -8.74 -32.29 20.38
C TRP A 3 -9.95 -31.77 19.59
N ASN A 4 -10.90 -31.17 20.30
CA ASN A 4 -12.12 -30.57 19.78
C ASN A 4 -11.79 -29.40 18.83
N GLU A 5 -12.18 -29.51 17.56
CA GLU A 5 -12.40 -28.34 16.71
C GLU A 5 -13.66 -27.60 17.20
N SER A 6 -13.52 -26.30 17.43
CA SER A 6 -14.64 -25.42 17.75
C SER A 6 -15.72 -25.48 16.66
N PRO A 7 -17.03 -25.52 17.01
CA PRO A 7 -18.08 -25.59 16.00
C PRO A 7 -18.05 -24.34 15.12
N LYS A 8 -17.87 -24.55 13.81
CA LYS A 8 -18.06 -23.51 12.79
C LYS A 8 -19.46 -22.92 12.96
N LYS A 9 -19.53 -21.64 13.35
CA LYS A 9 -20.80 -20.92 13.50
C LYS A 9 -21.36 -20.60 12.12
N TRP A 10 -22.36 -21.36 11.72
CA TRP A 10 -23.19 -21.06 10.54
C TRP A 10 -24.27 -20.06 10.93
N ILE A 11 -24.38 -18.94 10.22
CA ILE A 11 -25.55 -18.07 10.28
C ILE A 11 -26.35 -18.33 9.01
N ALA A 12 -27.45 -19.10 9.15
CA ALA A 12 -28.40 -19.29 8.08
C ALA A 12 -29.38 -18.11 8.04
N LEU A 13 -29.48 -17.43 6.90
CA LEU A 13 -30.54 -16.46 6.63
C LEU A 13 -31.52 -17.07 5.62
N ASN A 14 -32.79 -17.13 6.01
CA ASN A 14 -33.88 -17.75 5.24
C ASN A 14 -34.35 -16.87 4.06
N TYR A 15 -34.92 -17.55 3.07
CA TYR A 15 -35.17 -17.08 1.71
C TYR A 15 -36.60 -16.60 1.49
N THR A 16 -36.75 -15.49 0.74
CA THR A 16 -37.88 -15.23 -0.17
C THR A 16 -37.37 -14.44 -1.39
N ASP A 17 -37.64 -14.96 -2.59
CA ASP A 17 -37.51 -14.37 -3.93
C ASP A 17 -36.13 -14.20 -4.61
N ASN A 18 -35.81 -15.20 -5.44
CA ASN A 18 -35.05 -15.16 -6.71
C ASN A 18 -33.69 -14.42 -6.80
N SER A 19 -32.96 -14.22 -5.71
CA SER A 19 -31.56 -13.80 -5.74
C SER A 19 -30.61 -14.92 -5.28
N LEU A 20 -29.46 -15.06 -5.95
CA LEU A 20 -28.42 -16.04 -5.60
C LEU A 20 -27.70 -15.56 -4.32
N ASN A 21 -27.94 -16.23 -3.20
CA ASN A 21 -27.12 -16.01 -2.01
C ASN A 21 -25.74 -16.66 -2.22
N SER A 22 -24.68 -15.90 -1.97
CA SER A 22 -23.32 -16.41 -1.93
C SER A 22 -22.68 -16.18 -0.58
N VAL A 23 -21.91 -17.14 -0.13
CA VAL A 23 -21.10 -17.03 1.09
C VAL A 23 -19.63 -16.99 0.68
N ILE A 24 -18.84 -16.15 1.35
CA ILE A 24 -17.38 -16.11 1.25
C ILE A 24 -16.82 -16.84 2.48
N GLU A 25 -16.13 -17.96 2.28
CA GLU A 25 -15.33 -18.67 3.28
C GLU A 25 -13.91 -18.83 2.70
N ASP A 26 -12.88 -18.36 3.41
CA ASP A 26 -11.47 -18.46 3.01
C ASP A 26 -11.18 -18.00 1.56
N GLY A 27 -11.81 -16.90 1.13
CA GLY A 27 -11.61 -16.34 -0.22
C GLY A 27 -12.24 -17.15 -1.36
N LYS A 28 -13.06 -18.17 -1.07
CA LYS A 28 -13.74 -18.99 -2.09
C LYS A 28 -15.25 -18.76 -2.06
N PHE A 29 -15.82 -18.52 -3.24
CA PHE A 29 -17.26 -18.37 -3.46
C PHE A 29 -17.91 -19.76 -3.53
N LYS A 30 -18.88 -20.06 -2.66
CA LYS A 30 -19.72 -21.26 -2.78
C LYS A 30 -21.20 -20.87 -2.76
N GLY A 31 -21.93 -21.34 -3.78
CA GLY A 31 -23.39 -21.24 -3.87
C GLY A 31 -23.99 -22.63 -4.05
N GLN A 32 -25.13 -22.90 -3.41
CA GLN A 32 -25.89 -24.16 -3.57
C GLN A 32 -27.13 -23.89 -4.44
N LEU A 33 -27.27 -24.65 -5.53
CA LEU A 33 -28.47 -24.69 -6.37
C LEU A 33 -29.14 -26.05 -6.20
N ASN A 34 -30.47 -26.06 -6.05
CA ASN A 34 -31.26 -27.26 -5.70
C ASN A 34 -31.43 -28.29 -6.83
N LYS A 35 -30.61 -28.26 -7.89
CA LYS A 35 -30.47 -29.32 -8.90
C LYS A 35 -29.03 -29.37 -9.38
N GLN A 36 -28.47 -30.57 -9.53
CA GLN A 36 -27.10 -30.81 -10.00
C GLN A 36 -26.79 -29.97 -11.24
N ALA A 37 -25.99 -28.92 -11.04
CA ALA A 37 -25.39 -28.14 -12.10
C ALA A 37 -23.93 -27.92 -11.71
N HIS A 38 -23.01 -28.28 -12.61
CA HIS A 38 -21.61 -27.93 -12.47
C HIS A 38 -21.45 -26.45 -12.87
N ILE A 39 -21.15 -25.60 -11.90
CA ILE A 39 -20.90 -24.17 -12.12
C ILE A 39 -19.41 -23.99 -12.33
N TYR A 40 -19.01 -23.60 -13.54
CA TYR A 40 -17.65 -23.17 -13.83
C TYR A 40 -17.61 -21.64 -13.70
N LEU A 41 -16.93 -21.15 -12.66
CA LEU A 41 -16.70 -19.72 -12.46
C LEU A 41 -15.40 -19.35 -13.19
N GLN A 42 -15.49 -18.43 -14.16
CA GLN A 42 -14.32 -17.81 -14.74
C GLN A 42 -14.35 -16.32 -14.34
N THR A 43 -13.51 -15.96 -13.38
CA THR A 43 -13.31 -14.56 -12.98
C THR A 43 -12.73 -13.81 -14.19
N LYS A 44 -13.46 -12.84 -14.73
CA LYS A 44 -13.02 -12.15 -15.95
C LYS A 44 -12.33 -10.81 -15.67
N THR A 45 -12.73 -10.07 -14.64
CA THR A 45 -12.06 -8.82 -14.27
C THR A 45 -12.52 -8.30 -12.91
N VAL A 46 -11.57 -7.81 -12.10
CA VAL A 46 -11.83 -7.03 -10.87
C VAL A 46 -11.61 -5.56 -11.21
N HIS A 47 -12.60 -4.71 -10.95
CA HIS A 47 -12.46 -3.27 -11.12
C HIS A 47 -12.62 -2.56 -9.77
N TYR A 48 -11.67 -1.68 -9.46
CA TYR A 48 -11.80 -0.72 -8.36
C TYR A 48 -12.44 0.55 -8.90
N LEU A 49 -13.67 0.84 -8.49
CA LEU A 49 -14.32 2.11 -8.75
C LEU A 49 -14.48 2.83 -7.43
N SER A 50 -13.65 3.86 -7.25
CA SER A 50 -13.70 4.95 -6.26
C SER A 50 -13.83 4.60 -4.77
N ARG A 51 -14.74 3.71 -4.35
CA ARG A 51 -14.93 3.19 -2.98
C ARG A 51 -15.52 1.77 -2.90
N ASP A 52 -15.90 1.18 -4.02
CA ASP A 52 -16.50 -0.16 -4.08
C ASP A 52 -15.55 -1.15 -4.77
N LEU A 53 -15.33 -2.31 -4.14
CA LEU A 53 -14.79 -3.47 -4.84
C LEU A 53 -15.91 -4.03 -5.71
N VAL A 54 -15.84 -3.87 -7.03
CA VAL A 54 -16.81 -4.47 -7.94
C VAL A 54 -16.19 -5.70 -8.58
N ILE A 55 -16.57 -6.87 -8.08
CA ILE A 55 -16.21 -8.15 -8.69
C ILE A 55 -17.28 -8.49 -9.74
N SER A 56 -16.93 -8.35 -11.01
CA SER A 56 -17.77 -8.81 -12.12
C SER A 56 -17.56 -10.30 -12.34
N ILE A 57 -18.48 -11.12 -11.84
CA ILE A 57 -18.48 -12.57 -12.05
C ILE A 57 -19.38 -12.89 -13.24
N SER A 58 -18.80 -13.34 -14.36
CA SER A 58 -19.57 -13.92 -15.46
C SER A 58 -19.86 -15.38 -15.13
N ILE A 59 -21.10 -15.69 -14.74
CA ILE A 59 -21.55 -17.06 -14.49
C ILE A 59 -22.09 -17.62 -15.81
N ASN A 60 -21.43 -18.63 -16.38
CA ASN A 60 -21.93 -19.34 -17.54
C ASN A 60 -22.61 -20.63 -17.07
N ILE A 61 -23.94 -20.64 -17.03
CA ILE A 61 -24.72 -21.81 -16.63
C ILE A 61 -24.99 -22.66 -17.87
N MET A 62 -24.21 -23.72 -18.08
CA MET A 62 -24.55 -24.74 -19.05
C MET A 62 -25.57 -25.71 -18.44
N ALA A 63 -26.84 -25.33 -18.44
CA ALA A 63 -27.93 -26.27 -18.22
C ALA A 63 -28.31 -26.91 -19.57
N ALA A 64 -28.42 -28.23 -19.61
CA ALA A 64 -29.17 -28.89 -20.68
C ALA A 64 -30.59 -28.32 -20.66
N ASN A 65 -30.94 -27.60 -21.73
CA ASN A 65 -32.17 -26.84 -21.96
C ASN A 65 -32.26 -25.44 -21.30
N ARG A 66 -32.00 -24.44 -22.14
CA ARG A 66 -32.49 -23.04 -22.13
C ARG A 66 -32.53 -22.34 -20.76
N ILE A 67 -31.57 -21.44 -20.54
CA ILE A 67 -31.75 -20.00 -20.28
C ILE A 67 -30.34 -19.36 -20.32
N SER A 68 -30.02 -18.58 -21.34
CA SER A 68 -28.89 -17.64 -21.30
C SER A 68 -29.39 -16.32 -20.74
N LYS A 69 -29.20 -16.09 -19.44
CA LYS A 69 -29.37 -14.77 -18.84
C LYS A 69 -28.06 -14.39 -18.17
N ASN A 70 -27.41 -13.36 -18.72
CA ASN A 70 -26.33 -12.67 -18.02
C ASN A 70 -26.94 -11.99 -16.79
N HIS A 71 -26.54 -12.41 -15.60
CA HIS A 71 -26.94 -11.76 -14.35
C HIS A 71 -25.74 -11.00 -13.80
N LEU A 72 -25.84 -9.67 -13.75
CA LEU A 72 -24.88 -8.83 -13.04
C LEU A 72 -25.22 -8.91 -11.55
N LEU A 73 -24.46 -9.69 -10.79
CA LEU A 73 -24.54 -9.65 -9.33
C LEU A 73 -23.80 -8.39 -8.86
N ARG A 74 -24.54 -7.34 -8.50
CA ARG A 74 -24.02 -6.26 -7.66
C ARG A 74 -24.13 -6.71 -6.22
N GLN A 75 -23.04 -7.18 -5.63
CA GLN A 75 -22.93 -7.29 -4.17
C GLN A 75 -22.21 -6.05 -3.65
N ASN A 76 -22.80 -5.38 -2.68
CA ASN A 76 -22.11 -4.36 -1.90
C ASN A 76 -21.10 -5.08 -1.02
N PHE A 77 -19.84 -5.08 -1.44
CA PHE A 77 -18.74 -5.49 -0.58
C PHE A 77 -18.64 -4.51 0.58
N ALA A 78 -18.26 -5.01 1.77
CA ALA A 78 -18.07 -4.19 2.96
C ALA A 78 -17.29 -2.91 2.62
N THR A 79 -17.67 -1.78 3.22
CA THR A 79 -16.91 -0.54 3.12
C THR A 79 -15.48 -0.81 3.55
N VAL A 80 -14.57 -0.85 2.57
CA VAL A 80 -13.14 -0.96 2.85
C VAL A 80 -12.71 0.41 3.35
N ASN A 81 -12.62 0.58 4.67
CA ASN A 81 -12.23 1.85 5.28
C ASN A 81 -10.81 2.29 4.86
N ASN A 82 -9.95 1.37 4.41
CA ASN A 82 -8.58 1.62 3.96
C ASN A 82 -8.33 1.02 2.59
N ILE A 83 -8.40 1.83 1.53
CA ILE A 83 -8.19 1.39 0.15
C ILE A 83 -6.68 1.22 -0.10
N PRO A 84 -6.18 0.01 -0.41
CA PRO A 84 -4.77 -0.18 -0.73
C PRO A 84 -4.38 0.50 -2.03
N MET A 85 -3.20 1.09 -2.10
CA MET A 85 -2.69 1.77 -3.30
C MET A 85 -1.33 1.25 -3.74
N LEU A 86 -0.38 1.16 -2.81
CA LEU A 86 1.01 0.82 -3.09
C LEU A 86 1.62 0.04 -1.94
N PHE A 87 2.21 -1.10 -2.28
CA PHE A 87 3.05 -1.94 -1.42
C PHE A 87 4.45 -1.94 -2.02
N LEU A 88 5.46 -1.65 -1.20
CA LEU A 88 6.81 -1.42 -1.71
C LEU A 88 7.84 -2.19 -0.88
N SER A 89 8.71 -2.86 -1.60
CA SER A 89 9.91 -3.53 -1.11
C SER A 89 11.14 -2.92 -1.80
N PRO A 90 12.38 -3.31 -1.43
CA PRO A 90 13.58 -2.83 -2.08
C PRO A 90 13.53 -2.99 -3.62
N ASN A 91 14.27 -2.13 -4.34
CA ASN A 91 14.49 -2.14 -5.80
C ASN A 91 13.48 -1.40 -6.69
N GLU A 92 12.19 -1.79 -6.75
CA GLU A 92 11.29 -1.30 -7.83
C GLU A 92 10.70 0.10 -7.62
N PHE A 93 10.54 0.51 -6.36
CA PHE A 93 9.84 1.73 -6.00
C PHE A 93 10.75 2.80 -5.40
N ASN A 94 12.03 2.85 -5.81
CA ASN A 94 12.93 3.94 -5.41
C ASN A 94 12.40 5.30 -5.89
N TYR A 95 12.97 6.41 -5.40
CA TYR A 95 12.52 7.76 -5.75
C TYR A 95 12.34 7.98 -7.27
N SER A 96 13.29 7.52 -8.06
CA SER A 96 13.35 7.73 -9.52
C SER A 96 12.46 6.77 -10.31
N SER A 97 11.81 5.80 -9.65
CA SER A 97 10.97 4.83 -10.33
C SER A 97 9.84 5.51 -11.12
N PRO A 98 9.65 5.16 -12.41
CA PRO A 98 8.56 5.72 -13.21
C PRO A 98 7.18 5.34 -12.67
N TYR A 99 7.09 4.30 -11.84
CA TYR A 99 5.83 3.90 -11.21
C TYR A 99 5.26 4.97 -10.27
N TRP A 100 6.05 5.93 -9.79
CA TRP A 100 5.52 7.05 -9.01
C TRP A 100 4.70 8.04 -9.85
N THR A 101 5.05 8.21 -11.12
CA THR A 101 4.51 9.27 -11.99
C THR A 101 3.67 8.75 -13.15
N ASN A 102 3.74 7.45 -13.46
CA ASN A 102 2.87 6.84 -14.48
C ASN A 102 1.52 6.37 -13.89
N LYS A 103 0.57 6.07 -14.78
CA LYS A 103 -0.74 5.47 -14.45
C LYS A 103 -0.79 3.99 -14.83
N GLU A 104 0.29 3.26 -14.52
CA GLU A 104 0.41 1.82 -14.77
C GLU A 104 0.31 1.04 -13.45
N THR A 105 -0.28 -0.15 -13.53
CA THR A 105 -0.31 -1.11 -12.42
C THR A 105 0.97 -1.93 -12.36
N TYR A 106 1.29 -2.45 -11.17
CA TYR A 106 2.37 -3.43 -10.98
C TYR A 106 1.86 -4.56 -10.08
N ALA A 107 2.09 -5.81 -10.47
CA ALA A 107 1.75 -7.02 -9.70
C ALA A 107 0.36 -6.96 -9.02
N VAL A 108 -0.68 -6.74 -9.84
CA VAL A 108 -2.05 -6.52 -9.33
C VAL A 108 -2.52 -7.68 -8.47
N GLU A 109 -2.31 -8.91 -8.92
CA GLU A 109 -2.73 -10.14 -8.22
C GLU A 109 -2.18 -10.19 -6.79
N ASP A 110 -0.91 -9.81 -6.61
CA ASP A 110 -0.26 -9.78 -5.30
C ASP A 110 -0.89 -8.73 -4.38
N GLY A 111 -1.29 -7.57 -4.91
CA GLY A 111 -1.99 -6.53 -4.14
C GLY A 111 -3.42 -6.91 -3.75
N LEU A 112 -4.02 -7.92 -4.39
CA LEU A 112 -5.35 -8.45 -4.07
C LEU A 112 -5.32 -9.52 -2.96
N GLU A 113 -4.16 -10.11 -2.69
CA GLU A 113 -3.97 -11.16 -1.69
C GLU A 113 -3.89 -10.62 -0.24
N GLY A 114 -3.94 -9.29 -0.06
CA GLY A 114 -3.88 -8.63 1.24
C GLY A 114 -2.47 -8.16 1.62
N LEU A 115 -2.22 -7.97 2.92
CA LEU A 115 -0.93 -7.47 3.44
C LEU A 115 0.10 -8.60 3.60
N ASN A 116 0.44 -9.26 2.50
CA ASN A 116 1.28 -10.46 2.42
C ASN A 116 2.76 -10.18 2.10
N GLU A 117 3.21 -8.92 2.23
CA GLU A 117 4.60 -8.50 1.93
C GLU A 117 5.03 -8.71 0.48
N LYS A 118 4.07 -8.71 -0.45
CA LYS A 118 4.35 -8.65 -1.88
C LYS A 118 4.13 -7.24 -2.42
N GLN A 119 5.12 -6.72 -3.13
CA GLN A 119 5.06 -5.37 -3.70
C GLN A 119 4.02 -5.31 -4.82
N ALA A 120 3.25 -4.22 -4.87
CA ALA A 120 2.15 -4.06 -5.81
C ALA A 120 1.79 -2.59 -5.96
N LYS A 121 1.37 -2.17 -7.16
CA LYS A 121 0.77 -0.86 -7.42
C LYS A 121 -0.60 -1.05 -8.06
N LEU A 122 -1.63 -0.54 -7.40
CA LEU A 122 -3.02 -0.70 -7.80
C LEU A 122 -3.57 0.56 -8.47
N ALA A 123 -4.64 0.41 -9.25
CA ALA A 123 -5.28 1.53 -9.96
C ALA A 123 -5.85 2.62 -9.03
N SER A 124 -6.13 2.26 -7.78
CA SER A 124 -6.49 3.20 -6.71
C SER A 124 -5.43 4.30 -6.50
N TYR A 125 -4.15 4.04 -6.80
CA TYR A 125 -3.07 5.03 -6.71
C TYR A 125 -3.36 6.33 -7.49
N TRP A 126 -4.03 6.23 -8.66
CA TRP A 126 -4.34 7.40 -9.50
C TRP A 126 -5.84 7.71 -9.65
N ASN A 127 -6.72 6.85 -9.15
CA ASN A 127 -8.18 6.97 -9.34
C ASN A 127 -8.99 7.15 -8.04
N THR A 128 -8.34 7.22 -6.88
CA THR A 128 -9.04 7.28 -5.58
C THR A 128 -8.84 8.63 -4.88
N PRO A 129 -9.89 9.47 -4.80
CA PRO A 129 -9.89 10.64 -3.93
C PRO A 129 -9.94 10.23 -2.45
N PHE A 130 -9.21 10.96 -1.62
CA PHE A 130 -9.10 10.68 -0.18
C PHE A 130 -8.85 11.94 0.64
N ASN A 131 -9.06 11.84 1.95
CA ASN A 131 -8.69 12.87 2.93
C ASN A 131 -7.70 12.39 3.98
N LYS A 132 -7.40 11.08 4.00
CA LYS A 132 -6.40 10.47 4.87
C LYS A 132 -5.52 9.48 4.12
N ILE A 133 -4.25 9.48 4.47
CA ILE A 133 -3.27 8.48 4.04
C ILE A 133 -2.82 7.69 5.27
N CYS A 134 -2.99 6.38 5.24
CA CYS A 134 -2.43 5.46 6.22
C CYS A 134 -1.10 4.93 5.70
N LEU A 135 -0.01 5.29 6.36
CA LEU A 135 1.34 4.85 6.03
C LEU A 135 1.76 3.78 7.02
N GLY A 136 2.12 2.61 6.51
CA GLY A 136 2.53 1.46 7.31
C GLY A 136 3.94 1.02 6.98
N MET A 137 4.72 0.68 8.00
CA MET A 137 6.02 0.03 7.85
C MET A 137 6.02 -1.28 8.64
N LYS A 138 6.43 -2.37 8.00
CA LYS A 138 6.61 -3.68 8.64
C LYS A 138 8.08 -4.01 8.78
N VAL A 139 8.48 -4.31 10.01
CA VAL A 139 9.85 -4.70 10.40
C VAL A 139 9.73 -5.85 11.40
N ASN A 140 10.49 -6.93 11.20
CA ASN A 140 10.52 -8.10 12.09
C ASN A 140 9.12 -8.66 12.45
N GLY A 141 8.22 -8.70 11.47
CA GLY A 141 6.86 -9.22 11.65
C GLY A 141 5.84 -8.24 12.26
N ALA A 142 6.28 -7.10 12.82
CA ALA A 142 5.41 -6.08 13.38
C ALA A 142 5.16 -4.95 12.37
N THR A 143 3.90 -4.56 12.19
CA THR A 143 3.52 -3.41 11.35
C THR A 143 3.07 -2.25 12.23
N LYS A 144 3.68 -1.07 12.02
CA LYS A 144 3.27 0.18 12.67
C LYS A 144 2.73 1.16 11.66
N TRP A 145 1.84 2.03 12.11
CA TRP A 145 1.05 2.90 11.26
C TRP A 145 1.06 4.34 11.75
N ILE A 146 1.07 5.27 10.80
CA ILE A 146 0.69 6.67 11.02
C ILE A 146 -0.40 7.08 10.05
N VAL A 147 -1.10 8.16 10.37
CA VAL A 147 -2.13 8.75 9.52
C VAL A 147 -1.73 10.19 9.17
N LEU A 148 -1.69 10.50 7.88
CA LEU A 148 -1.58 11.86 7.38
C LEU A 148 -2.97 12.35 6.98
N ASN A 149 -3.41 13.49 7.53
CA ASN A 149 -4.60 14.18 7.03
C ASN A 149 -4.20 15.00 5.80
N TYR A 150 -4.65 14.58 4.62
CA TYR A 150 -4.30 15.23 3.35
C TYR A 150 -5.42 15.00 2.34
N THR A 151 -6.06 16.09 1.88
CA THR A 151 -7.17 16.03 0.92
C THR A 151 -6.65 16.17 -0.51
N THR A 152 -6.94 15.19 -1.36
CA THR A 152 -6.53 15.19 -2.77
C THR A 152 -7.40 14.27 -3.63
N ASN A 153 -7.29 14.41 -4.95
CA ASN A 153 -8.00 13.59 -5.93
C ASN A 153 -7.38 12.20 -6.12
N SER A 154 -6.07 12.05 -5.86
CA SER A 154 -5.34 10.78 -5.86
C SER A 154 -3.92 10.95 -5.34
N LEU A 155 -3.22 9.86 -5.01
CA LEU A 155 -1.82 9.94 -4.61
C LEU A 155 -0.94 10.32 -5.79
N HIS A 156 -1.26 9.81 -6.99
CA HIS A 156 -0.63 10.22 -8.24
C HIS A 156 -0.62 11.73 -8.44
N SER A 157 -1.76 12.42 -8.24
CA SER A 157 -1.85 13.88 -8.42
C SER A 157 -0.99 14.69 -7.45
N VAL A 158 -0.62 14.12 -6.30
CA VAL A 158 0.28 14.77 -5.34
C VAL A 158 1.75 14.55 -5.73
N ILE A 159 2.06 13.43 -6.39
CA ILE A 159 3.42 12.98 -6.69
C ILE A 159 3.88 13.39 -8.09
N GLU A 160 2.98 13.42 -9.08
CA GLU A 160 3.31 13.42 -10.52
C GLU A 160 4.17 14.60 -11.00
N ASP A 161 3.96 15.78 -10.42
CA ASP A 161 4.67 17.01 -10.81
C ASP A 161 6.10 17.09 -10.23
N GLY A 162 6.47 16.17 -9.35
CA GLY A 162 7.77 16.15 -8.66
C GLY A 162 7.99 17.31 -7.68
N THR A 163 6.98 18.15 -7.40
CA THR A 163 7.15 19.32 -6.53
C THR A 163 6.95 18.95 -5.07
N PHE A 164 7.77 19.55 -4.20
CA PHE A 164 7.68 19.36 -2.76
C PHE A 164 6.34 19.86 -2.22
N LYS A 165 5.64 19.00 -1.45
CA LYS A 165 4.39 19.35 -0.77
C LYS A 165 4.49 18.98 0.70
N LYS A 166 4.37 19.96 1.59
CA LYS A 166 4.58 19.79 3.03
C LYS A 166 3.47 18.95 3.67
N THR A 167 3.83 18.14 4.67
CA THR A 167 2.90 17.53 5.62
C THR A 167 3.17 18.06 7.04
N THR A 168 2.34 17.68 8.03
CA THR A 168 2.42 18.24 9.39
C THR A 168 2.17 17.19 10.46
N VAL A 169 2.59 15.93 10.24
CA VAL A 169 2.39 14.86 11.23
C VAL A 169 3.47 14.88 12.31
N GLY A 170 4.64 15.44 11.99
CA GLY A 170 5.72 15.69 12.93
C GLY A 170 6.70 14.52 13.09
N LYS A 171 7.92 14.85 13.51
CA LYS A 171 9.08 13.94 13.62
C LYS A 171 8.80 12.67 14.42
N GLU A 172 8.15 12.80 15.58
CA GLU A 172 7.89 11.65 16.46
C GLU A 172 6.87 10.68 15.86
N ALA A 173 5.90 11.17 15.08
CA ALA A 173 5.00 10.29 14.35
C ALA A 173 5.78 9.47 13.31
N TRP A 174 6.62 10.13 12.51
CA TRP A 174 7.50 9.43 11.57
C TRP A 174 8.36 8.37 12.28
N LYS A 175 9.05 8.73 13.37
CA LYS A 175 9.86 7.79 14.16
C LYS A 175 9.05 6.60 14.70
N SER A 176 7.76 6.80 15.00
CA SER A 176 6.90 5.73 15.52
C SER A 176 6.66 4.58 14.53
N LEU A 177 6.94 4.77 13.23
CA LEU A 177 6.81 3.72 12.21
C LEU A 177 7.77 2.54 12.40
N ILE A 178 8.92 2.75 13.05
CA ILE A 178 9.94 1.71 13.26
C ILE A 178 10.48 1.84 14.69
N ASP A 179 10.45 0.73 15.44
CA ASP A 179 11.08 0.66 16.76
C ASP A 179 12.58 0.92 16.67
N GLY A 180 13.06 1.87 17.48
CA GLY A 180 14.48 2.25 17.49
C GLY A 180 14.92 3.07 16.28
N SER A 181 13.99 3.62 15.49
CA SER A 181 14.34 4.55 14.42
C SER A 181 15.10 5.76 14.95
N SER A 182 16.05 6.26 14.15
CA SER A 182 16.93 7.36 14.51
C SER A 182 16.92 8.41 13.40
N LEU A 183 16.72 9.66 13.81
CA LEU A 183 16.77 10.85 12.95
C LEU A 183 17.55 11.92 13.71
N GLN A 184 18.40 12.66 13.00
CA GLN A 184 19.13 13.80 13.58
C GLN A 184 18.18 14.91 14.04
N GLU A 185 18.68 15.83 14.86
CA GLU A 185 17.80 16.59 15.74
C GLU A 185 16.97 17.67 15.05
N ASN A 186 17.55 18.40 14.09
CA ASN A 186 17.12 19.76 13.77
C ASN A 186 16.24 19.87 12.53
N CYS A 187 16.76 19.79 11.30
CA CYS A 187 15.88 19.85 10.12
C CYS A 187 14.80 18.76 10.23
N ASN A 188 13.55 19.13 9.99
CA ASN A 188 12.42 18.19 10.01
C ASN A 188 11.56 18.41 8.75
N LYS A 189 12.18 18.29 7.57
CA LYS A 189 11.49 18.50 6.30
C LYS A 189 10.64 17.28 6.00
N GLU A 190 9.35 17.38 6.25
CA GLU A 190 8.37 16.32 6.00
C GLU A 190 7.42 16.65 4.85
N GLY A 191 7.02 15.64 4.08
CA GLY A 191 6.12 15.83 2.95
C GLY A 191 6.30 14.84 1.81
N PHE A 192 5.77 15.26 0.66
CA PHE A 192 5.86 14.58 -0.62
C PHE A 192 6.98 15.16 -1.47
N ASN A 193 7.59 14.34 -2.33
CA ASN A 193 8.64 14.73 -3.27
C ASN A 193 9.75 15.59 -2.62
N ILE A 194 10.30 15.10 -1.51
CA ILE A 194 11.43 15.73 -0.86
C ILE A 194 12.66 15.45 -1.69
N GLN A 195 13.31 16.51 -2.15
CA GLN A 195 14.62 16.45 -2.78
C GLN A 195 15.62 17.24 -1.96
N MET A 196 16.76 16.63 -1.71
CA MET A 196 17.93 17.25 -1.11
C MET A 196 19.13 16.83 -1.94
N ASN A 197 19.80 17.80 -2.54
CA ASN A 197 21.01 17.61 -3.31
C ASN A 197 22.07 18.55 -2.73
N TYR A 198 23.21 17.99 -2.34
CA TYR A 198 24.36 18.72 -1.88
C TYR A 198 25.51 18.52 -2.87
N ALA A 199 26.18 19.62 -3.22
CA ALA A 199 27.32 19.59 -4.12
C ALA A 199 28.37 20.61 -3.68
N VAL A 200 29.54 20.14 -3.26
CA VAL A 200 30.68 20.99 -2.89
C VAL A 200 31.96 20.39 -3.47
N TYR A 201 32.66 21.19 -4.27
CA TYR A 201 33.82 20.76 -5.08
C TYR A 201 33.49 19.49 -5.91
N ALA A 202 34.18 18.38 -5.67
CA ALA A 202 33.97 17.10 -6.33
C ALA A 202 32.95 16.20 -5.59
N TRP A 203 32.53 16.56 -4.38
CA TRP A 203 31.60 15.77 -3.57
C TRP A 203 30.17 16.09 -3.96
N ARG A 204 29.39 15.04 -4.26
CA ARG A 204 27.97 15.15 -4.60
C ARG A 204 27.22 14.09 -3.83
N TRP A 205 26.21 14.51 -3.11
CA TRP A 205 25.28 13.58 -2.50
C TRP A 205 23.85 14.05 -2.55
N TYR A 206 22.94 13.10 -2.46
CA TYR A 206 21.51 13.37 -2.45
C TYR A 206 20.77 12.41 -1.54
N THR A 207 19.63 12.89 -1.05
CA THR A 207 18.66 12.14 -0.26
C THR A 207 17.29 12.57 -0.75
N ASN A 208 16.66 11.70 -1.55
CA ASN A 208 15.37 11.97 -2.17
C ASN A 208 14.32 11.01 -1.61
N ILE A 209 13.12 11.51 -1.32
CA ILE A 209 12.04 10.76 -0.67
C ILE A 209 10.71 11.12 -1.29
N ARG A 210 9.91 10.12 -1.70
CA ARG A 210 8.59 10.37 -2.28
C ARG A 210 7.57 10.76 -1.23
N ILE A 211 7.58 10.11 -0.07
CA ILE A 211 6.74 10.43 1.08
C ILE A 211 7.56 10.16 2.34
N GLY A 212 7.83 11.16 3.16
CA GLY A 212 8.64 10.92 4.36
C GLY A 212 9.07 12.17 5.09
N LEU A 213 10.12 12.00 5.89
CA LEU A 213 10.82 13.04 6.63
C LEU A 213 12.33 12.91 6.43
N LEU A 214 12.98 14.06 6.30
CA LEU A 214 14.42 14.20 6.14
C LEU A 214 14.96 15.16 7.21
N ALA A 215 16.09 14.79 7.81
CA ALA A 215 16.66 15.45 8.97
C ALA A 215 18.20 15.52 8.96
N ASN A 216 18.72 16.48 9.72
CA ASN A 216 20.15 16.71 9.95
C ASN A 216 20.38 17.43 11.28
N ASN A 217 21.64 17.72 11.60
CA ASN A 217 22.01 18.46 12.81
C ASN A 217 22.03 19.97 12.61
N GLU A 218 21.86 20.47 11.39
CA GLU A 218 21.79 21.91 11.12
C GLU A 218 20.35 22.44 11.16
N ASN A 219 20.19 23.75 11.34
CA ASN A 219 18.85 24.37 11.33
C ASN A 219 18.22 24.40 9.92
N HIS A 220 19.04 24.28 8.88
CA HIS A 220 18.61 24.27 7.48
C HIS A 220 18.63 22.86 6.90
N CYS A 221 17.81 22.62 5.88
CA CYS A 221 17.64 21.29 5.27
C CYS A 221 18.49 21.07 4.00
N SER A 222 19.70 21.62 3.94
CA SER A 222 20.58 21.58 2.76
C SER A 222 21.62 20.47 2.79
N SER A 223 21.85 19.82 3.92
CA SER A 223 22.94 18.84 4.15
C SER A 223 22.43 17.55 4.79
N CYS A 224 21.20 17.14 4.48
CA CYS A 224 20.55 16.10 5.29
C CYS A 224 20.97 14.68 4.99
N ASP A 225 21.28 13.99 6.08
CA ASP A 225 21.98 12.71 6.11
C ASP A 225 21.26 11.67 6.98
N SER A 226 20.06 11.98 7.48
CA SER A 226 19.12 11.00 8.04
C SER A 226 17.70 11.20 7.50
N CYS A 227 16.95 10.12 7.35
CA CYS A 227 15.57 10.18 6.89
C CYS A 227 14.75 8.93 7.24
N ILE A 228 13.44 9.02 7.05
CA ILE A 228 12.52 7.91 7.14
C ILE A 228 11.39 8.13 6.13
N GLY A 229 11.03 7.10 5.37
CA GLY A 229 9.97 7.27 4.39
C GLY A 229 9.80 6.14 3.38
N PHE A 230 9.11 6.49 2.31
CA PHE A 230 8.69 5.66 1.20
C PHE A 230 9.22 6.27 -0.10
N GLY A 231 9.67 5.42 -1.02
CA GLY A 231 10.31 5.83 -2.25
C GLY A 231 11.61 6.59 -2.03
N THR A 232 12.49 6.05 -1.18
CA THR A 232 13.79 6.64 -0.88
C THR A 232 14.82 6.34 -1.98
N SER A 233 15.75 7.27 -2.17
CA SER A 233 16.95 7.11 -2.98
C SER A 233 18.06 8.00 -2.42
N VAL A 234 19.18 7.39 -2.03
CA VAL A 234 20.30 8.04 -1.34
C VAL A 234 21.60 7.61 -2.00
N SER A 235 22.51 8.56 -2.28
CA SER A 235 23.79 8.26 -2.93
C SER A 235 24.94 7.95 -1.99
N GLU A 236 24.79 8.28 -0.70
CA GLU A 236 25.85 8.11 0.29
C GLU A 236 25.65 6.87 1.18
N CYS A 237 26.79 6.23 1.41
CA CYS A 237 27.13 4.96 2.06
C CYS A 237 26.65 3.65 1.41
N GLU A 238 27.66 2.79 1.16
CA GLU A 238 27.70 1.63 0.25
C GLU A 238 27.02 0.37 0.81
N ASP A 239 26.30 0.48 1.93
CA ASP A 239 25.69 -0.68 2.60
C ASP A 239 24.41 -1.12 1.86
N ASP A 240 24.22 -2.44 1.68
CA ASP A 240 23.02 -3.06 1.06
C ASP A 240 21.68 -2.54 1.62
N VAL A 241 21.68 -2.08 2.88
CA VAL A 241 20.51 -1.56 3.60
C VAL A 241 20.02 -0.21 3.04
N ARG A 242 20.83 0.54 2.27
CA ARG A 242 20.41 1.82 1.63
C ARG A 242 19.90 1.67 0.22
N ASN A 243 20.00 0.49 -0.39
CA ASN A 243 19.22 0.13 -1.57
C ASN A 243 17.73 -0.09 -1.26
N THR A 244 17.32 0.13 0.00
CA THR A 244 15.93 0.01 0.41
C THR A 244 15.16 1.28 0.10
N THR A 245 14.00 1.07 -0.54
CA THR A 245 13.10 2.12 -1.02
C THR A 245 12.13 2.55 0.07
N CYS A 246 12.14 1.88 1.23
CA CYS A 246 11.27 2.13 2.36
C CYS A 246 11.99 1.79 3.67
N GLY A 247 11.88 2.66 4.66
CA GLY A 247 12.46 2.44 5.99
C GLY A 247 13.05 3.70 6.61
N ASN A 248 13.91 3.50 7.61
CA ASN A 248 14.67 4.53 8.29
C ASN A 248 16.16 4.44 7.93
N MET A 249 16.73 5.56 7.50
CA MET A 249 18.16 5.74 7.31
C MET A 249 18.66 6.75 8.34
N ALA A 250 19.67 6.35 9.10
CA ALA A 250 20.35 7.25 10.01
C ALA A 250 21.64 7.81 9.38
N VAL A 251 22.52 8.42 10.16
CA VAL A 251 23.77 9.05 9.68
C VAL A 251 24.73 8.02 9.07
N CYS A 252 25.38 8.36 7.95
CA CYS A 252 26.48 7.56 7.39
C CYS A 252 27.61 7.36 8.42
N ASP A 253 28.25 6.18 8.40
CA ASP A 253 29.48 5.88 9.16
C ASP A 253 29.41 5.97 10.70
N GLN A 254 28.22 6.09 11.28
CA GLN A 254 28.03 6.02 12.73
C GLN A 254 27.49 4.64 13.14
N LEU A 255 28.41 3.72 13.47
CA LEU A 255 28.23 2.29 13.83
C LEU A 255 27.27 1.97 15.02
N LYS A 256 26.49 2.95 15.49
CA LYS A 256 25.43 2.76 16.50
C LYS A 256 24.03 3.13 16.02
N ASN A 257 23.90 3.76 14.85
CA ASN A 257 22.61 4.12 14.28
C ASN A 257 22.24 3.13 13.17
N LYS A 258 21.26 2.26 13.43
CA LYS A 258 20.93 1.14 12.54
C LYS A 258 19.98 1.62 11.43
N ASN A 259 20.49 1.71 10.20
CA ASN A 259 19.64 1.74 9.02
C ASN A 259 18.68 0.53 9.10
N THR A 260 17.40 0.78 8.93
CA THR A 260 16.35 -0.24 9.09
C THR A 260 15.44 -0.21 7.88
N ALA A 261 15.61 -1.21 7.03
CA ALA A 261 14.70 -1.51 5.94
C ALA A 261 13.32 -1.89 6.45
N ALA A 262 12.28 -1.47 5.74
CA ALA A 262 10.92 -1.89 6.02
C ALA A 262 10.20 -2.30 4.73
N PHE A 263 9.20 -3.17 4.88
CA PHE A 263 8.17 -3.30 3.86
C PHE A 263 7.13 -2.20 4.05
N GLY A 264 6.85 -1.43 3.00
CA GLY A 264 5.98 -0.26 3.05
C GLY A 264 4.57 -0.54 2.56
N TYR A 265 3.59 0.02 3.26
CA TYR A 265 2.17 0.02 2.89
C TYR A 265 1.64 1.44 2.79
N ILE A 266 0.94 1.75 1.71
CA ILE A 266 0.23 3.03 1.54
C ILE A 266 -1.23 2.74 1.21
N LEU A 267 -2.10 3.10 2.14
CA LEU A 267 -3.57 2.96 2.06
C LEU A 267 -4.24 4.33 2.23
N VAL A 268 -5.50 4.49 1.82
CA VAL A 268 -6.25 5.77 1.92
C VAL A 268 -7.70 5.64 2.37
N GLN A 269 -8.29 6.73 2.89
CA GLN A 269 -9.69 6.83 3.34
C GLN A 269 -10.42 8.08 2.77
#